data_AF-A0A834T575-F1
#
_entry.id   AF-A0A834T575-F1
#
_cell.length_a   1.000
_cell.length_b   1.000
_cell.length_c   1.000
_cell.angle_alpha   90.00
_cell.angle_beta   90.00
_cell.angle_gamma   90.00
#
_symmetry.space_group_name_H-M   'P 1'
#
loop_
_entity.id
_entity.type
_entity.pdbx_description
1 polymer ?
#
loop_
_entity_poly.entity_id
_entity_poly.type
_entity_poly.pdbx_seq_one_letter_code
_entity_poly.pdbx_strand_id
1 'polypeptide(L)'
;MDESIIVSSIIDKLPSSWKDFKKNLKHKKEDISLEQLGNHLRLEEEYRKQDAEKETNVQEKVHMVEEGQSNRTSKKRGKDKDKSQAHDGDTG
;
A
#
# COMPACT_ATOMS: atom_id res chain seq x y z
N MET A 1 38.54 5.31 17.14
CA MET A 1 37.10 5.61 17.06
C MET A 1 36.48 4.39 16.45
N ASP A 2 35.55 3.74 17.15
CA ASP A 2 35.00 2.47 16.68
C ASP A 2 34.07 2.71 15.49
N GLU A 3 34.25 1.93 14.43
CA GLU A 3 33.45 2.03 13.22
C GLU A 3 31.95 1.83 13.51
N SER A 4 31.63 0.91 14.42
CA SER A 4 30.26 0.66 14.90
C SER A 4 29.62 1.89 15.54
N ILE A 5 30.39 2.72 16.25
CA ILE A 5 29.91 3.98 16.84
C ILE A 5 29.61 5.00 15.74
N ILE A 6 30.48 5.09 14.72
CA ILE A 6 30.28 6.00 13.59
C ILE A 6 29.05 5.57 12.77
N VAL A 7 28.94 4.28 12.45
CA VAL A 7 27.80 3.69 11.73
C VAL A 7 26.49 3.94 12.49
N SER A 8 26.47 3.67 13.80
CA SER A 8 25.31 3.95 14.65
C SER A 8 24.94 5.44 14.66
N SER A 9 25.95 6.31 14.75
CA SER A 9 25.75 7.76 14.72
C SER A 9 25.16 8.24 13.39
N ILE A 10 25.63 7.71 12.25
CA ILE A 10 25.09 8.03 10.93
C ILE A 10 23.64 7.56 10.82
N ILE A 11 23.36 6.31 11.21
CA ILE A 11 21.99 5.75 11.20
C ILE A 11 21.06 6.65 12.04
N ASP A 12 21.49 7.07 13.22
CA ASP A 12 20.70 7.93 14.10
C ASP A 12 20.48 9.33 13.54
N LYS A 13 21.39 9.85 12.71
CA LYS A 13 21.23 11.13 11.99
C LYS A 13 20.34 11.06 10.75
N LEU A 14 19.94 9.88 10.28
CA LEU A 14 19.02 9.76 9.15
C LEU A 14 17.62 10.37 9.42
N PRO A 15 16.95 10.94 8.41
CA PRO A 15 15.62 11.55 8.53
C PRO A 15 14.55 10.60 9.08
N SER A 16 13.47 11.15 9.63
CA SER A 16 12.34 10.37 10.16
C SER A 16 11.65 9.50 9.10
N SER A 17 11.67 9.92 7.83
CA SER A 17 11.17 9.12 6.71
C SER A 17 11.92 7.81 6.51
N TRP A 18 13.13 7.66 7.07
CA TRP A 18 13.96 6.46 7.01
C TRP A 18 13.80 5.55 8.24
N LYS A 19 12.75 5.75 9.05
CA LYS A 19 12.54 5.03 10.32
C LYS A 19 12.63 3.51 10.20
N ASP A 20 11.98 2.92 9.19
CA ASP A 20 11.95 1.46 9.04
C ASP A 20 13.28 0.92 8.49
N PHE A 21 13.94 1.68 7.63
CA PHE A 21 15.31 1.39 7.20
C PHE A 21 16.30 1.44 8.39
N LYS A 22 16.21 2.45 9.26
CA LYS A 22 17.02 2.52 10.50
C LYS A 22 16.83 1.30 11.38
N LYS A 23 15.59 0.83 11.57
CA LYS A 23 15.30 -0.40 12.34
C LYS A 23 15.94 -1.63 11.69
N ASN A 24 15.85 -1.73 10.37
CA ASN A 24 16.46 -2.84 9.63
C ASN A 24 17.97 -2.90 9.84
N LEU A 25 18.66 -1.76 9.74
CA LEU A 25 20.10 -1.69 9.99
C LEU A 25 20.47 -2.02 11.45
N LYS A 26 19.66 -1.59 12.43
CA LYS A 26 19.90 -1.88 13.86
C LYS A 26 19.68 -3.34 14.25
N HIS A 27 18.83 -4.07 13.52
CA HIS A 27 18.50 -5.47 13.80
C HIS A 27 19.32 -6.46 12.98
N LYS A 28 20.18 -5.96 12.08
CA LYS A 28 21.11 -6.80 11.33
C LYS A 28 22.12 -7.39 12.31
N LYS A 29 22.23 -8.72 12.31
CA LYS A 29 23.15 -9.46 13.19
C LYS A 29 24.62 -9.33 12.76
N GLU A 30 24.86 -8.82 11.56
CA GLU A 30 26.18 -8.56 11.01
C GLU A 30 26.60 -7.14 11.33
N ASP A 31 27.85 -6.96 11.76
CA ASP A 31 28.46 -5.64 11.86
C ASP A 31 28.53 -5.01 10.46
N ILE A 32 27.80 -3.91 10.28
CA ILE A 32 27.77 -3.16 9.02
C ILE A 32 29.00 -2.24 8.99
N SER A 33 29.86 -2.40 7.98
CA SER A 33 30.95 -1.44 7.72
C SER A 33 30.43 -0.13 7.14
N LEU A 34 31.22 0.93 7.19
CA LEU A 34 30.88 2.23 6.59
C LEU A 34 30.61 2.13 5.08
N GLU A 35 31.38 1.29 4.38
CA GLU A 35 31.18 1.05 2.94
C GLU A 35 29.82 0.38 2.69
N GLN A 36 29.50 -0.67 3.46
CA GLN A 36 28.21 -1.36 3.36
C GLN A 36 27.05 -0.43 3.70
N LEU A 37 27.20 0.41 4.73
CA LEU A 37 26.22 1.44 5.06
C LEU A 37 25.99 2.39 3.88
N GLY A 38 27.06 2.88 3.25
CA GLY A 38 26.98 3.74 2.07
C GLY A 38 26.20 3.09 0.92
N ASN A 39 26.50 1.82 0.63
CA ASN A 39 25.79 1.06 -0.41
C ASN A 39 24.30 0.88 -0.07
N HIS A 40 23.97 0.56 1.17
CA HIS A 40 22.58 0.44 1.61
C HIS A 40 21.81 1.77 1.51
N LEU A 41 22.44 2.89 1.88
CA LEU A 41 21.83 4.22 1.77
C LEU A 41 21.51 4.57 0.31
N ARG A 42 22.44 4.30 -0.61
CA ARG A 42 22.25 4.62 -2.02
C ARG A 42 21.11 3.81 -2.66
N LEU A 43 21.06 2.52 -2.38
CA LEU A 43 19.99 1.64 -2.87
C LEU A 43 18.61 2.05 -2.33
N GLU A 44 18.52 2.34 -1.03
CA GLU A 44 17.28 2.78 -0.40
C GLU A 44 16.81 4.13 -0.96
N GLU A 45 17.73 5.06 -1.25
CA GLU A 45 17.40 6.34 -1.89
C GLU A 45 16.85 6.14 -3.31
N GLU A 46 17.50 5.30 -4.12
CA GLU A 46 17.05 4.96 -5.47
C GLU A 46 15.67 4.29 -5.46
N TYR A 47 15.44 3.36 -4.53
CA TYR A 47 14.16 2.68 -4.36
C TYR A 47 13.02 3.67 -4.06
N ARG A 48 13.25 4.63 -3.15
CA ARG A 48 12.26 5.66 -2.78
C ARG A 48 11.96 6.63 -3.92
N LYS A 49 12.96 6.98 -4.73
CA LYS A 49 12.77 7.82 -5.92
C LYS A 49 11.85 7.13 -6.93
N GLN A 50 12.09 5.84 -7.19
CA GLN A 50 11.26 5.05 -8.11
C GLN A 50 9.84 4.84 -7.58
N ASP A 51 9.66 4.70 -6.27
CA ASP A 51 8.33 4.51 -5.67
C ASP A 51 7.49 5.79 -5.76
N ALA A 52 8.11 6.96 -5.54
CA ALA A 52 7.45 8.25 -5.73
C ALA A 52 6.97 8.45 -7.20
N GLU A 53 7.75 8.02 -8.18
CA GLU A 53 7.36 8.09 -9.60
C GLU A 53 6.19 7.13 -9.91
N LYS A 54 6.15 5.94 -9.29
CA LYS A 54 5.05 4.99 -9.46
C LYS A 54 3.75 5.47 -8.80
N GLU A 55 3.83 6.14 -7.65
CA GLU A 55 2.65 6.71 -6.99
C GLU A 55 2.02 7.83 -7.83
N THR A 56 2.81 8.68 -8.50
CA THR A 56 2.26 9.72 -9.38
C THR A 56 1.51 9.14 -10.59
N ASN A 57 1.98 8.03 -11.18
CA ASN A 57 1.30 7.37 -12.30
C ASN A 57 0.03 6.59 -11.88
N VAL A 58 -0.09 6.19 -10.61
CA VAL A 58 -1.33 5.57 -10.09
C VAL A 58 -2.37 6.64 -9.73
N GLN A 59 -1.95 7.81 -9.25
CA GLN A 59 -2.87 8.91 -8.93
C GLN A 59 -3.49 9.57 -10.18
N GLU A 60 -2.83 9.53 -11.34
CA GLU A 60 -3.37 10.12 -12.59
C GLU A 60 -4.47 9.26 -13.27
N LYS A 61 -4.68 8.00 -12.86
CA LYS A 61 -5.68 7.09 -13.49
C LYS A 61 -6.94 6.83 -12.67
N VAL A 62 -7.17 7.60 -11.60
CA VAL A 62 -8.42 7.57 -10.82
C VAL A 62 -9.18 8.89 -10.92
N HIS A 63 -9.46 9.31 -12.15
CA HIS A 63 -10.58 10.20 -12.46
C HIS A 63 -11.53 9.49 -13.44
N MET A 64 -12.41 8.64 -12.93
CA MET A 64 -13.77 8.55 -13.49
C MET A 64 -14.74 8.91 -12.38
N VAL A 65 -15.44 10.00 -12.66
CA VAL A 65 -16.22 10.84 -11.75
C VAL A 65 -17.36 10.05 -11.08
N GLU A 66 -17.40 10.08 -9.75
CA GLU A 66 -18.67 9.96 -9.03
C GLU A 66 -19.15 11.40 -8.83
N GLU A 67 -20.19 11.79 -9.57
CA GLU A 67 -21.38 12.42 -8.98
C GLU A 67 -22.38 12.89 -10.05
N GLY A 68 -23.60 12.37 -9.91
CA GLY A 68 -24.82 13.17 -9.98
C GLY A 68 -25.35 13.54 -11.36
N GLN A 69 -26.33 12.78 -11.86
CA GLN A 69 -27.50 13.37 -12.53
C GLN A 69 -28.67 12.38 -12.66
N SER A 70 -29.62 12.53 -11.73
CA SER A 70 -30.99 12.05 -11.89
C SER A 70 -31.68 12.84 -13.00
N ASN A 71 -32.09 12.18 -14.10
CA ASN A 71 -33.41 12.42 -14.69
C ASN A 71 -33.74 11.38 -15.79
N ARG A 72 -34.86 10.67 -15.57
CA ARG A 72 -35.95 10.30 -16.51
C ARG A 72 -35.53 9.95 -17.95
N THR A 73 -35.90 8.79 -18.51
CA THR A 73 -37.23 8.60 -19.12
C THR A 73 -37.62 7.12 -19.33
N SER A 74 -38.79 6.74 -18.79
CA SER A 74 -39.82 5.86 -19.36
C SER A 74 -39.46 4.75 -20.37
N LYS A 75 -39.80 3.49 -20.05
CA LYS A 75 -40.95 2.74 -20.64
C LYS A 75 -40.99 1.26 -20.21
N LYS A 76 -42.12 0.93 -19.54
CA LYS A 76 -43.01 -0.23 -19.80
C LYS A 76 -42.44 -1.67 -19.81
N ARG A 77 -42.96 -2.48 -18.87
CA ARG A 77 -43.97 -3.57 -19.03
C ARG A 77 -43.58 -4.97 -18.52
N GLY A 78 -44.56 -5.60 -17.84
CA GLY A 78 -44.66 -7.03 -17.44
C GLY A 78 -44.29 -7.21 -15.96
N LYS A 79 -45.16 -7.39 -14.95
CA LYS A 79 -46.43 -8.14 -14.78
C LYS A 79 -46.26 -9.66 -14.94
N ASP A 80 -45.91 -10.34 -13.85
CA ASP A 80 -46.63 -11.47 -13.24
C ASP A 80 -45.84 -11.95 -12.00
N LYS A 81 -46.35 -11.81 -10.77
CA LYS A 81 -47.29 -12.67 -10.02
C LYS A 81 -46.57 -13.58 -9.02
N ASP A 82 -46.80 -13.23 -7.75
CA ASP A 82 -46.70 -14.01 -6.53
C ASP A 82 -47.23 -15.46 -6.67
N LYS A 83 -46.52 -16.43 -6.07
CA LYS A 83 -47.12 -17.45 -5.21
C LYS A 83 -46.08 -18.32 -4.49
N SER A 84 -46.19 -18.29 -3.17
CA SER A 84 -45.69 -19.23 -2.17
C SER A 84 -46.20 -20.67 -2.37
N GLN A 85 -45.38 -21.67 -2.03
CA GLN A 85 -45.87 -22.88 -1.36
C GLN A 85 -44.75 -23.63 -0.61
N ALA A 86 -45.02 -23.89 0.67
CA ALA A 86 -44.29 -24.80 1.55
C ALA A 86 -44.40 -26.24 1.05
N HIS A 87 -43.38 -27.05 1.36
CA HIS A 87 -43.46 -28.50 1.24
C HIS A 87 -42.99 -29.13 2.56
N ASP A 88 -43.96 -29.48 3.40
CA ASP A 88 -43.84 -30.43 4.50
C ASP A 88 -43.35 -31.80 3.96
N GLY A 89 -42.39 -32.40 4.67
CA GLY A 89 -41.90 -33.74 4.39
C GLY A 89 -41.99 -34.59 5.65
N ASP A 90 -43.21 -35.03 5.96
CA ASP A 90 -43.49 -36.16 6.85
C ASP A 90 -43.41 -37.45 6.00
N THR A 91 -42.61 -38.42 6.42
CA THR A 91 -42.60 -39.75 5.81
C THR A 91 -42.26 -40.79 6.88
N GLY A 92 -43.28 -41.57 7.25
CA GLY A 92 -43.26 -43.01 7.55
C GLY A 92 -42.29 -43.53 8.59
#